data_AF-A0A1N7N321-F1
#
_entry.id   AF-A0A1N7N321-F1
#
_cell.length_a   1.000
_cell.length_b   1.000
_cell.length_c   1.000
_cell.angle_alpha   90.00
_cell.angle_beta   90.00
_cell.angle_gamma   90.00
#
_symmetry.space_group_name_H-M   'P 1'
#
loop_
_entity.id
_entity.type
_entity.pdbx_description
1 polymer ?
#
loop_
_entity_poly.entity_id
_entity_poly.type
_entity_poly.pdbx_seq_one_letter_code
_entity_poly.pdbx_strand_id
1 'polypeptide(L)'
;MRSLFLLLILVGSFACTSENAHKEEFGKLVDLLADQMSDEIESVVIIPLENACSSCSQMTIVKLPRMEGIEKSSMHLIFTARSGKLIEETLTDAGLEDFQIQKDPSYEAWKMGMVDNNPSYYLLKQGELIEKGGITFENVDEQLLKISKHLEKK
;
A
#
# COMPACT_ATOMS: atom_id res chain seq x y z
N MET A 1 -13.90 -56.60 -18.02
CA MET A 1 -12.83 -56.13 -17.12
C MET A 1 -12.25 -54.87 -17.75
N ARG A 2 -12.39 -53.71 -17.07
CA ARG A 2 -11.29 -52.86 -16.56
C ARG A 2 -10.31 -52.43 -17.68
N SER A 3 -10.11 -51.15 -18.02
CA SER A 3 -10.14 -49.96 -17.18
C SER A 3 -10.41 -48.71 -18.02
N LEU A 4 -11.29 -47.86 -17.50
CA LEU A 4 -11.18 -46.41 -17.59
C LEU A 4 -9.87 -46.03 -16.88
N PHE A 5 -8.91 -45.41 -17.56
CA PHE A 5 -7.84 -44.68 -16.88
C PHE A 5 -8.00 -43.21 -17.26
N LEU A 6 -8.65 -42.50 -16.33
CA LEU A 6 -8.85 -41.06 -16.34
C LEU A 6 -7.46 -40.40 -16.26
N LEU A 7 -7.09 -39.64 -17.29
CA LEU A 7 -5.93 -38.77 -17.28
C LEU A 7 -6.34 -37.47 -16.56
N LEU A 8 -6.11 -37.38 -15.25
CA LEU A 8 -6.13 -36.12 -14.51
C LEU A 8 -4.68 -35.65 -14.38
N ILE A 9 -4.22 -34.90 -15.39
CA ILE A 9 -2.90 -34.26 -15.34
C ILE A 9 -3.00 -33.02 -14.46
N LEU A 10 -2.17 -33.05 -13.42
CA LEU A 10 -1.66 -31.97 -12.58
C LEU A 10 -2.00 -30.53 -13.04
N VAL A 11 -2.87 -29.87 -12.28
CA VAL A 11 -2.91 -28.41 -12.15
C VAL A 11 -2.87 -28.14 -10.66
N GLY A 12 -1.69 -27.84 -10.09
CA GLY A 12 -1.60 -27.70 -8.64
C GLY A 12 -0.27 -27.20 -8.06
N SER A 13 0.56 -26.51 -8.84
CA SER A 13 1.88 -26.08 -8.34
C SER A 13 2.22 -24.59 -8.55
N PHE A 14 1.29 -23.77 -9.06
CA PHE A 14 1.52 -22.32 -9.23
C PHE A 14 0.83 -21.43 -8.18
N ALA A 15 0.05 -21.99 -7.24
CA ALA A 15 -0.66 -21.20 -6.21
C ALA A 15 0.08 -21.10 -4.86
N CYS A 16 1.03 -21.99 -4.56
CA CYS A 16 1.73 -21.97 -3.26
C CYS A 16 2.84 -20.92 -3.14
N THR A 17 3.29 -20.32 -4.24
CA THR A 17 4.32 -19.28 -4.21
C THR A 17 3.76 -17.90 -3.91
N SER A 18 2.54 -17.58 -4.36
CA SER A 18 1.94 -16.26 -4.12
C SER A 18 1.44 -16.11 -2.69
N GLU A 19 0.78 -17.13 -2.13
CA GLU A 19 0.21 -17.07 -0.77
C GLU A 19 1.28 -16.87 0.30
N ASN A 20 2.42 -17.57 0.17
CA ASN A 20 3.55 -17.41 1.08
C ASN A 20 4.21 -16.03 0.95
N ALA A 21 4.29 -15.47 -0.27
CA ALA A 21 4.82 -14.12 -0.49
C ALA A 21 3.90 -13.05 0.11
N HIS A 22 2.58 -13.16 -0.07
CA HIS A 22 1.62 -12.25 0.55
C HIS A 22 1.67 -12.29 2.08
N LYS A 23 1.84 -13.47 2.66
CA LYS A 23 1.98 -13.62 4.11
C LYS A 23 3.26 -12.96 4.66
N GLU A 24 4.38 -13.12 3.97
CA GLU A 24 5.65 -12.48 4.35
C GLU A 24 5.55 -10.95 4.26
N GLU A 25 4.97 -10.45 3.17
CA GLU A 25 4.80 -9.00 2.96
C GLU A 25 3.79 -8.39 3.91
N PHE A 26 2.70 -9.10 4.20
CA PHE A 26 1.77 -8.69 5.23
C PHE A 26 2.45 -8.65 6.60
N GLY A 27 3.28 -9.65 6.93
CA GLY A 27 4.08 -9.63 8.16
C GLY A 27 4.98 -8.39 8.28
N LYS A 28 5.66 -8.02 7.18
CA LYS A 28 6.46 -6.78 7.12
C LYS A 28 5.61 -5.52 7.30
N LEU A 29 4.40 -5.50 6.75
CA LEU A 29 3.47 -4.38 6.93
C LEU A 29 3.01 -4.28 8.40
N VAL A 30 2.69 -5.40 9.04
CA VAL A 30 2.34 -5.47 10.45
C VAL A 30 3.49 -5.00 11.33
N ASP A 31 4.72 -5.44 11.03
CA ASP A 31 5.91 -5.01 11.76
C ASP A 31 6.17 -3.49 11.61
N LEU A 32 5.94 -2.94 10.42
CA LEU A 32 6.09 -1.50 10.14
C LEU A 32 5.02 -0.64 10.84
N LEU A 33 3.82 -1.20 11.00
CA LEU A 33 2.67 -0.58 11.65
C LEU A 33 2.56 -0.98 13.13
N ALA A 34 3.52 -1.72 13.69
CA ALA A 34 3.45 -2.22 15.05
C ALA A 34 3.11 -1.05 16.00
N ASP A 35 2.03 -1.19 16.76
CA ASP A 35 1.37 -0.21 17.63
C ASP A 35 0.24 0.66 17.03
N GLN A 36 -0.01 0.61 15.71
CA GLN A 36 -1.05 1.43 15.05
C GLN A 36 -2.07 0.66 14.20
N MET A 37 -1.93 -0.67 14.08
CA MET A 37 -2.92 -1.50 13.38
C MET A 37 -4.25 -1.53 14.14
N SER A 38 -5.20 -0.71 13.66
CA SER A 38 -6.63 -0.84 13.96
C SER A 38 -7.25 -1.82 12.96
N ASP A 39 -8.28 -2.57 13.39
CA ASP A 39 -9.14 -3.36 12.49
C ASP A 39 -9.81 -2.48 11.40
N GLU A 40 -9.73 -1.16 11.55
CA GLU A 40 -10.28 -0.14 10.66
C GLU A 40 -9.35 0.28 9.51
N ILE A 41 -8.07 -0.14 9.52
CA ILE A 41 -7.15 0.17 8.41
C ILE A 41 -7.45 -0.78 7.24
N GLU A 42 -7.98 -0.21 6.16
CA GLU A 42 -8.30 -0.94 4.93
C GLU A 42 -7.35 -0.62 3.78
N SER A 43 -6.54 0.43 3.89
CA SER A 43 -5.50 0.77 2.90
C SER A 43 -4.27 1.39 3.55
N VAL A 44 -3.09 1.06 3.04
CA VAL A 44 -1.82 1.71 3.38
C VAL A 44 -1.17 2.26 2.11
N VAL A 45 -0.73 3.50 2.12
CA VAL A 45 0.05 4.11 1.03
C VAL A 45 1.38 4.61 1.59
N ILE A 46 2.47 4.00 1.15
CA ILE A 46 3.84 4.39 1.53
C ILE A 46 4.38 5.36 0.49
N ILE A 47 4.70 6.58 0.90
CA ILE A 47 5.10 7.71 0.06
C ILE A 47 6.57 8.05 0.33
N PRO A 48 7.51 7.64 -0.53
CA PRO A 48 8.92 8.01 -0.40
C PRO A 48 9.16 9.44 -0.88
N LEU A 49 9.82 10.27 -0.06
CA LEU A 49 10.08 11.68 -0.41
C LEU A 49 11.48 11.94 -1.00
N GLU A 50 12.41 10.99 -0.87
CA GLU A 50 13.74 11.09 -1.49
C GLU A 50 14.11 9.76 -2.16
N ASN A 51 15.07 9.80 -3.09
CA ASN A 51 15.58 8.66 -3.88
C ASN A 51 14.54 7.91 -4.74
N ALA A 52 13.27 8.27 -4.64
CA ALA A 52 12.16 7.78 -5.46
C ALA A 52 11.83 8.75 -6.61
N CYS A 53 10.93 8.34 -7.51
CA CYS A 53 10.26 9.23 -8.46
C CYS A 53 9.57 10.38 -7.72
N SER A 54 10.27 11.50 -7.55
CA SER A 54 9.78 12.64 -6.79
C SER A 54 8.48 13.20 -7.36
N SER A 55 8.32 13.18 -8.69
CA SER A 55 7.07 13.57 -9.35
C SER A 55 5.90 12.62 -9.03
N CYS A 56 6.15 11.32 -8.89
CA CYS A 56 5.14 10.33 -8.52
C CYS A 56 4.62 10.59 -7.10
N SER A 57 5.54 10.80 -6.15
CA SER A 57 5.20 11.12 -4.76
C SER A 57 4.45 12.45 -4.66
N GLN A 58 4.96 13.52 -5.29
CA GLN A 58 4.32 14.83 -5.27
C GLN A 58 2.92 14.80 -5.89
N MET A 59 2.74 14.12 -7.02
CA MET A 59 1.43 14.03 -7.65
C MET A 59 0.43 13.21 -6.81
N THR A 60 0.90 12.15 -6.16
CA THR A 60 0.10 11.36 -5.21
C THR A 60 -0.38 12.25 -4.06
N ILE A 61 0.55 12.99 -3.43
CA ILE A 61 0.28 13.90 -2.30
C ILE A 61 -0.76 14.98 -2.70
N VAL A 62 -0.62 15.58 -3.88
CA VAL A 62 -1.54 16.64 -4.34
C VAL A 62 -2.95 16.11 -4.66
N LYS A 63 -3.07 14.85 -5.08
CA LYS A 63 -4.35 14.26 -5.50
C LYS A 63 -5.12 13.62 -4.34
N LEU A 64 -4.44 13.04 -3.35
CA LEU A 64 -5.06 12.37 -2.20
C LEU A 64 -6.16 13.21 -1.50
N PRO A 65 -5.93 14.49 -1.13
CA PRO A 65 -6.95 15.32 -0.46
C PRO A 65 -8.24 15.51 -1.28
N ARG A 66 -8.14 15.41 -2.61
CA ARG A 66 -9.21 15.71 -3.57
C ARG A 66 -10.06 14.49 -3.91
N MET A 67 -9.76 13.33 -3.32
CA MET A 67 -10.58 12.14 -3.47
C MET A 67 -11.89 12.33 -2.69
N GLU A 68 -13.00 12.41 -3.40
CA GLU A 68 -14.34 12.54 -2.82
C GLU A 68 -14.96 11.16 -2.54
N GLY A 69 -15.85 11.08 -1.55
CA GLY A 69 -16.65 9.88 -1.30
C GLY A 69 -15.97 8.72 -0.58
N ILE A 70 -14.72 8.90 -0.12
CA ILE A 70 -13.95 7.87 0.59
C ILE A 70 -13.91 8.09 2.11
N GLU A 71 -13.75 7.01 2.86
CA GLU A 71 -13.43 7.06 4.28
C GLU A 71 -11.92 7.25 4.47
N LYS A 72 -11.47 8.52 4.43
CA LYS A 72 -10.04 8.88 4.55
C LYS A 72 -9.38 8.34 5.83
N SER A 73 -10.14 8.20 6.92
CA SER A 73 -9.69 7.61 8.18
C SER A 73 -9.32 6.12 8.07
N SER A 74 -9.82 5.41 7.06
CA SER A 74 -9.45 4.01 6.78
C SER A 74 -8.20 3.88 5.89
N MET A 75 -7.63 5.01 5.46
CA MET A 75 -6.37 5.08 4.73
C MET A 75 -5.24 5.55 5.65
N HIS A 76 -4.18 4.75 5.71
CA HIS A 76 -2.96 5.05 6.45
C HIS A 76 -1.85 5.48 5.48
N LEU A 77 -1.31 6.68 5.66
CA LEU A 77 -0.23 7.23 4.85
C LEU A 77 1.10 7.14 5.60
N ILE A 78 2.09 6.47 5.01
CA ILE A 78 3.43 6.40 5.58
C ILE A 78 4.37 7.25 4.75
N PHE A 79 4.86 8.36 5.31
CA PHE A 79 5.85 9.21 4.66
C PHE A 79 7.25 8.78 5.05
N THR A 80 8.06 8.32 4.08
CA THR A 80 9.42 7.83 4.32
C THR A 80 10.49 8.73 3.70
N ALA A 81 11.48 9.14 4.50
CA ALA A 81 12.61 9.97 4.11
C ALA A 81 13.77 9.82 5.11
N ARG A 82 14.99 10.27 4.78
CA ARG A 82 16.14 10.35 5.71
C ARG A 82 15.99 11.58 6.57
N SER A 83 15.41 12.63 5.99
CA SER A 83 15.17 13.90 6.65
C SER A 83 13.76 13.94 7.23
N GLY A 84 13.64 13.80 8.55
CA GLY A 84 12.36 14.05 9.23
C GLY A 84 11.82 15.47 8.95
N LYS A 85 12.70 16.45 8.77
CA LYS A 85 12.33 17.82 8.40
C LYS A 85 11.57 17.89 7.06
N LEU A 86 11.99 17.11 6.06
CA LEU A 86 11.32 17.07 4.76
C LEU A 86 9.89 16.52 4.89
N ILE A 87 9.69 15.54 5.77
CA ILE A 87 8.36 14.99 6.06
C ILE A 87 7.48 16.08 6.67
N GLU A 88 7.96 16.80 7.69
CA GLU A 88 7.17 17.87 8.34
C GLU A 88 6.78 19.00 7.38
N GLU A 89 7.73 19.46 6.55
CA GLU A 89 7.48 20.51 5.55
C GLU A 89 6.42 20.05 4.54
N THR A 90 6.51 18.80 4.06
CA THR A 90 5.55 18.23 3.12
C THR A 90 4.14 18.14 3.71
N LEU A 91 4.02 17.71 4.97
CA LEU A 91 2.73 17.52 5.62
C LEU A 91 2.00 18.84 5.90
N THR A 92 2.75 19.91 6.21
CA THR A 92 2.18 21.23 6.52
C THR A 92 1.39 21.81 5.35
N ASP A 93 1.82 21.54 4.11
CA ASP A 93 1.26 22.15 2.90
C ASP A 93 0.31 21.21 2.13
N ALA A 94 0.17 19.95 2.54
CA ALA A 94 -0.47 18.91 1.74
C ALA A 94 -2.00 18.80 1.91
N GLY A 95 -2.60 19.37 2.96
CA GLY A 95 -4.05 19.24 3.21
C GLY A 95 -4.49 17.80 3.51
N LEU A 96 -3.69 17.08 4.29
CA LEU A 96 -3.87 15.65 4.62
C LEU A 96 -4.43 15.43 6.03
N GLU A 97 -5.07 16.42 6.64
CA GLU A 97 -5.47 16.39 8.05
C GLU A 97 -6.50 15.29 8.38
N ASP A 98 -7.25 14.84 7.39
CA ASP A 98 -8.27 13.78 7.52
C ASP A 98 -7.69 12.35 7.42
N PHE A 99 -6.40 12.19 7.13
CA PHE A 99 -5.75 10.89 6.96
C PHE A 99 -5.03 10.45 8.23
N GLN A 100 -4.90 9.14 8.43
CA GLN A 100 -3.94 8.63 9.41
C GLN A 100 -2.54 8.73 8.82
N ILE A 101 -1.60 9.33 9.55
CA ILE A 101 -0.25 9.61 9.05
C ILE A 101 0.81 9.06 9.98
N GLN A 102 1.70 8.23 9.43
CA GLN A 102 2.93 7.78 10.05
C GLN A 102 4.14 8.41 9.36
N LYS A 103 5.12 8.81 10.17
CA LYS A 103 6.40 9.38 9.72
C LYS A 103 7.48 8.32 9.89
N ASP A 104 8.17 7.98 8.81
CA ASP A 104 9.30 7.06 8.78
C ASP A 104 10.59 7.83 8.40
N PRO A 105 11.23 8.52 9.36
CA PRO A 105 12.49 9.24 9.12
C PRO A 105 13.71 8.32 8.99
N SER A 106 13.53 6.99 9.11
CA SER A 106 14.62 6.01 9.16
C SER A 106 14.70 5.11 7.93
N TYR A 107 13.82 5.31 6.94
CA TYR A 107 13.70 4.44 5.76
C TYR A 107 13.38 2.99 6.11
N GLU A 108 12.66 2.72 7.19
CA GLU A 108 12.31 1.35 7.57
C GLU A 108 11.48 0.66 6.49
N ALA A 109 10.50 1.36 5.90
CA ALA A 109 9.68 0.81 4.81
C ALA A 109 10.55 0.34 3.61
N TRP A 110 11.61 1.08 3.29
CA TRP A 110 12.57 0.70 2.25
C TRP A 110 13.45 -0.47 2.66
N LYS A 111 13.96 -0.48 3.89
CA LYS A 111 14.80 -1.58 4.41
C LYS A 111 14.03 -2.90 4.41
N MET A 112 12.72 -2.84 4.63
CA MET A 112 11.82 -3.99 4.58
C MET A 112 11.45 -4.42 3.14
N GLY A 113 11.80 -3.64 2.12
CA GLY A 113 11.46 -3.92 0.72
C GLY A 113 9.99 -3.66 0.38
N MET A 114 9.35 -2.74 1.09
CA MET A 114 7.93 -2.39 0.94
C MET A 114 7.70 -1.22 -0.05
N VAL A 115 8.75 -0.76 -0.72
CA VAL A 115 8.69 0.38 -1.65
C VAL A 115 9.48 0.05 -2.91
N ASP A 116 8.83 0.19 -4.06
CA ASP A 116 9.47 -0.01 -5.38
C ASP A 116 9.64 1.34 -6.11
N ASN A 117 10.69 2.10 -5.75
CA ASN A 117 11.12 3.40 -6.31
C ASN A 117 10.04 4.50 -6.49
N ASN A 118 8.81 4.23 -6.10
CA ASN A 118 7.58 5.01 -6.27
C ASN A 118 6.72 4.81 -5.03
N PRO A 119 5.71 5.67 -4.77
CA PRO A 119 4.72 5.35 -3.76
C PRO A 119 4.12 3.96 -3.99
N SER A 120 3.95 3.21 -2.91
CA SER A 120 3.45 1.83 -2.95
C SER A 120 2.16 1.75 -2.15
N TYR A 121 1.14 1.09 -2.67
CA TYR A 121 -0.13 0.89 -1.98
C TYR A 121 -0.33 -0.58 -1.59
N TYR A 122 -1.05 -0.78 -0.50
CA TYR A 122 -1.44 -2.07 0.06
C TYR A 122 -2.92 -1.99 0.43
N LEU A 123 -3.75 -2.85 -0.16
CA LEU A 123 -5.18 -2.96 0.16
C LEU A 123 -5.38 -4.12 1.13
N LEU A 124 -6.08 -3.82 2.22
CA LEU A 124 -6.35 -4.77 3.29
C LEU A 124 -7.85 -5.03 3.39
N LYS A 125 -8.21 -6.26 3.75
CA LYS A 125 -9.60 -6.62 4.07
C LYS A 125 -9.59 -7.61 5.22
N GLN A 126 -10.24 -7.25 6.33
CA GLN A 126 -10.32 -8.10 7.53
C GLN A 126 -8.93 -8.52 8.05
N GLY A 127 -7.97 -7.60 8.01
CA GLY A 127 -6.61 -7.86 8.45
C GLY A 127 -5.79 -8.76 7.52
N GLU A 128 -6.20 -8.92 6.25
CA GLU A 128 -5.43 -9.66 5.24
C GLU A 128 -5.06 -8.76 4.06
N LEU A 129 -3.84 -8.95 3.53
CA LEU A 129 -3.39 -8.30 2.29
C LEU A 129 -4.09 -8.92 1.09
N ILE A 130 -4.89 -8.14 0.37
CA ILE A 130 -5.60 -8.60 -0.84
C ILE A 130 -4.93 -8.14 -2.14
N GLU A 131 -4.31 -6.96 -2.14
CA GLU A 131 -3.65 -6.39 -3.32
C GLU A 131 -2.55 -5.42 -2.90
N LYS A 132 -1.52 -5.31 -3.74
CA LYS A 132 -0.52 -4.24 -3.66
C LYS A 132 -0.11 -3.76 -5.05
N GLY A 133 0.49 -2.57 -5.12
CA GLY A 133 1.05 -2.06 -6.36
C GLY A 133 1.82 -0.76 -6.18
N GLY A 134 2.36 -0.25 -7.29
CA GLY A 134 3.09 1.02 -7.34
C GLY A 134 2.25 2.13 -8.00
N ILE A 135 2.41 3.35 -7.49
CA ILE A 135 1.80 4.56 -8.03
C ILE A 135 2.87 5.35 -8.79
N THR A 136 2.72 5.38 -10.11
CA THR A 136 3.61 6.07 -11.05
C THR A 136 2.98 7.36 -11.54
N PHE A 137 3.72 8.13 -12.34
CA PHE A 137 3.18 9.34 -12.96
C PHE A 137 2.02 9.00 -13.92
N GLU A 138 2.16 7.90 -14.65
CA GLU A 138 1.25 7.49 -15.72
C GLU A 138 -0.07 6.90 -15.20
N ASN A 139 -0.06 6.30 -13.99
CA ASN A 139 -1.19 5.55 -13.48
C ASN A 139 -1.79 6.13 -12.18
N VAL A 140 -1.35 7.30 -11.71
CA VAL A 140 -1.79 7.86 -10.41
C VAL A 140 -3.30 7.92 -10.28
N ASP A 141 -4.01 8.36 -11.32
CA ASP A 141 -5.46 8.51 -11.29
C ASP A 141 -6.16 7.15 -11.24
N GLU A 142 -5.62 6.17 -11.95
CA GLU A 142 -6.14 4.80 -11.93
C GLU A 142 -5.92 4.14 -10.57
N GLN A 143 -4.72 4.25 -10.00
CA GLN A 143 -4.42 3.62 -8.71
C GLN A 143 -5.15 4.32 -7.56
N LEU A 144 -5.23 5.65 -7.56
CA LEU A 144 -6.04 6.36 -6.57
C LEU A 144 -7.52 6.03 -6.71
N LEU A 145 -8.07 5.93 -7.92
CA LEU A 145 -9.46 5.49 -8.12
C LEU A 145 -9.68 4.05 -7.62
N LYS A 146 -8.70 3.15 -7.81
CA LYS A 146 -8.77 1.78 -7.30
C LYS A 146 -8.82 1.76 -5.77
N ILE A 147 -7.90 2.49 -5.13
CA ILE A 147 -7.88 2.64 -3.67
C ILE A 147 -9.20 3.26 -3.19
N SER A 148 -9.70 4.27 -3.89
CA SER A 148 -10.99 4.92 -3.62
C SER A 148 -12.13 3.92 -3.54
N LYS A 149 -12.28 3.08 -4.57
CA LYS A 149 -13.33 2.07 -4.65
C LYS A 149 -13.22 1.00 -3.58
N HIS A 150 -12.00 0.68 -3.16
CA HIS A 150 -11.76 -0.26 -2.06
C HIS A 150 -12.27 0.29 -0.72
N LEU A 151 -12.17 1.62 -0.54
CA LEU A 151 -12.54 2.35 0.67
C LEU A 151 -13.96 2.97 0.64
N GLU A 152 -14.78 2.63 -0.36
CA GLU A 152 -16.17 3.12 -0.42
C GLU A 152 -16.97 2.55 0.75
N LYS A 153 -17.68 3.43 1.48
CA LYS A 153 -18.56 3.03 2.59
C LYS A 153 -19.61 2.04 2.10
N LYS A 154 -19.65 0.87 2.73
CA LYS A 154 -20.72 -0.12 2.52
C LYS A 154 -22.06 0.35 3.08
#